data_AF-A0A830CJQ1-F1
#
_entry.id   AF-A0A830CJQ1-F1
#
_cell.length_a   1.000
_cell.length_b   1.000
_cell.length_c   1.000
_cell.angle_alpha   90.00
_cell.angle_beta   90.00
_cell.angle_gamma   90.00
#
_symmetry.space_group_name_H-M   'P 1'
#
loop_
_entity.id
_entity.type
_entity.pdbx_description
1 polymer ?
#
loop_
_entity_poly.entity_id
_entity_poly.type
_entity_poly.pdbx_seq_one_letter_code
_entity_poly.pdbx_strand_id
1 'polypeptide(L)'
;MFYQRSNCAWKLFQYNSFFSMALPQHLNRAEIRCAKHGWMLMSKTDHTMFFYDPFNNETIHLPKADSKYTIICFFHPPTSRDCFIVGISTMICNKDVEIGVLRQGESEWRRCVYRSKSHFRLSVCTPVLLHQRLLHFLDVGGDIATFDVSKSGSPDSWTVQTKCL
;
A
#
# COMPACT_ATOMS: atom_id res chain seq x y z
N MET A 1 -3.76 -15.00 30.27
CA MET A 1 -4.50 -15.97 29.43
C MET A 1 -4.11 -15.75 27.98
N PHE A 2 -3.33 -16.67 27.40
CA PHE A 2 -3.03 -16.64 25.97
C PHE A 2 -4.22 -17.26 25.24
N TYR A 3 -5.00 -16.45 24.53
CA TYR A 3 -6.02 -16.96 23.60
C TYR A 3 -5.28 -17.59 22.42
N GLN A 4 -5.02 -18.89 22.51
CA GLN A 4 -4.55 -19.67 21.38
C GLN A 4 -5.75 -19.85 20.44
N ARG A 5 -5.86 -18.99 19.41
CA ARG A 5 -6.80 -19.21 18.30
C ARG A 5 -6.43 -20.52 17.64
N SER A 6 -7.19 -21.57 17.93
CA SER A 6 -7.11 -22.86 17.28
C SER A 6 -7.47 -22.69 15.80
N ASN A 7 -6.48 -22.92 14.94
CA ASN A 7 -6.56 -22.94 13.47
C ASN A 7 -7.23 -21.71 12.82
N CYS A 8 -6.47 -20.62 12.66
CA CYS A 8 -6.81 -19.55 11.74
C CYS A 8 -6.79 -20.08 10.29
N ALA A 9 -7.95 -20.43 9.76
CA ALA A 9 -8.13 -20.65 8.33
C ALA A 9 -8.53 -19.34 7.64
N TRP A 10 -7.94 -19.06 6.49
CA TRP A 10 -8.38 -17.99 5.61
C TRP A 10 -9.47 -18.51 4.68
N LYS A 11 -10.55 -17.73 4.52
CA LYS A 11 -11.60 -17.98 3.55
C LYS A 11 -11.47 -16.95 2.43
N LEU A 12 -11.12 -17.41 1.24
CA LEU A 12 -10.90 -16.61 0.04
C LEU A 12 -12.05 -16.84 -0.95
N PHE A 13 -12.35 -15.84 -1.77
CA PHE A 13 -13.35 -15.95 -2.84
C PHE A 13 -12.70 -15.67 -4.19
N GLN A 14 -12.79 -16.62 -5.11
CA GLN A 14 -12.27 -16.52 -6.47
C GLN A 14 -13.11 -17.37 -7.42
N TYR A 15 -13.27 -16.96 -8.67
CA TYR A 15 -14.02 -17.71 -9.69
C TYR A 15 -15.41 -18.18 -9.21
N ASN A 16 -16.12 -17.30 -8.53
CA ASN A 16 -17.46 -17.56 -7.97
C ASN A 16 -17.51 -18.70 -6.92
N SER A 17 -16.38 -19.03 -6.30
CA SER A 17 -16.24 -20.11 -5.31
C SER A 17 -15.45 -19.67 -4.09
N PHE A 18 -15.74 -20.28 -2.95
CA PHE A 18 -14.98 -20.06 -1.70
C PHE A 18 -13.93 -21.15 -1.50
N PHE A 19 -12.73 -20.73 -1.12
CA PHE A 19 -11.62 -21.61 -0.78
C PHE A 19 -11.23 -21.38 0.68
N SER A 20 -11.00 -22.46 1.42
CA SER A 20 -10.49 -22.41 2.78
C SER A 20 -9.06 -22.94 2.80
N MET A 21 -8.14 -22.19 3.39
CA MET A 21 -6.74 -22.61 3.54
C MET A 21 -6.26 -22.38 4.97
N ALA A 22 -5.41 -23.27 5.47
CA ALA A 22 -4.71 -23.02 6.73
C ALA A 22 -3.74 -21.87 6.55
N LEU A 23 -3.63 -20.97 7.54
CA LEU A 23 -2.64 -19.90 7.52
C LEU A 23 -1.22 -20.50 7.55
N PRO A 24 -0.38 -20.29 6.52
CA PRO A 24 1.00 -20.73 6.56
C PRO A 24 1.76 -20.12 7.74
N GLN A 25 2.61 -20.91 8.40
CA GLN A 25 3.34 -20.48 9.59
C GLN A 25 4.22 -19.25 9.34
N HIS A 26 4.79 -19.12 8.14
CA HIS A 26 5.65 -17.99 7.78
C HIS A 26 4.88 -16.65 7.70
N LEU A 27 3.53 -16.68 7.62
CA LEU A 27 2.66 -15.51 7.66
C LEU A 27 2.21 -15.13 9.08
N ASN A 28 2.66 -15.86 10.10
CA ASN A 28 2.36 -15.49 11.48
C ASN A 28 2.81 -14.05 11.78
N ARG A 29 1.90 -13.25 12.36
CA ARG A 29 2.10 -11.84 12.68
C ARG A 29 2.33 -10.93 11.46
N ALA A 30 1.98 -11.39 10.26
CA ALA A 30 1.92 -10.54 9.09
C ALA A 30 0.54 -9.87 8.99
N GLU A 31 0.53 -8.61 8.57
CA GLU A 31 -0.67 -7.81 8.32
C GLU A 31 -0.84 -7.63 6.81
N ILE A 32 -2.08 -7.76 6.32
CA ILE A 32 -2.41 -7.47 4.92
C ILE A 32 -2.52 -5.95 4.78
N ARG A 33 -1.75 -5.38 3.85
CA ARG A 33 -1.70 -3.95 3.56
C ARG A 33 -2.49 -3.58 2.31
N CYS A 34 -2.46 -4.43 1.28
CA CYS A 34 -3.31 -4.31 0.10
C CYS A 34 -3.51 -5.69 -0.54
N ALA A 35 -4.66 -5.96 -1.14
CA ALA A 35 -4.91 -7.18 -1.91
C ALA A 35 -5.48 -6.83 -3.29
N LYS A 36 -4.75 -7.14 -4.36
CA LYS A 36 -5.10 -6.84 -5.75
C LYS A 36 -4.49 -7.90 -6.68
N HIS A 37 -5.07 -8.09 -7.86
CA HIS A 37 -4.50 -8.96 -8.90
C HIS A 37 -4.22 -10.42 -8.46
N GLY A 38 -4.92 -10.93 -7.45
CA GLY A 38 -4.67 -12.27 -6.88
C GLY A 38 -3.55 -12.33 -5.84
N TRP A 39 -2.87 -11.22 -5.57
CA TRP A 39 -1.75 -11.13 -4.63
C TRP A 39 -2.12 -10.30 -3.39
N MET A 40 -1.47 -10.62 -2.27
CA MET A 40 -1.52 -9.84 -1.04
C MET A 40 -0.17 -9.18 -0.79
N LEU A 41 -0.16 -7.86 -0.62
CA LEU A 41 0.97 -7.14 -0.07
C LEU A 41 0.87 -7.19 1.45
N MET A 42 1.88 -7.76 2.10
CA MET A 42 1.91 -7.98 3.54
C MET A 42 3.11 -7.30 4.19
N SER A 43 2.97 -6.97 5.47
CA SER A 43 4.08 -6.46 6.30
C SER A 43 4.11 -7.11 7.67
N LYS A 44 5.30 -7.21 8.26
CA LYS A 44 5.51 -7.66 9.63
C LYS A 44 5.97 -6.51 10.53
N THR A 45 5.95 -6.74 11.84
CA THR A 45 6.37 -5.76 12.86
C THR A 45 7.84 -5.33 12.75
N ASP A 46 8.68 -6.12 12.09
CA ASP A 46 10.11 -5.86 11.85
C ASP A 46 10.38 -5.08 10.54
N HIS A 47 9.33 -4.47 9.98
CA HIS A 47 9.33 -3.74 8.71
C HIS A 47 9.62 -4.58 7.47
N THR A 48 9.63 -5.91 7.59
CA THR A 48 9.70 -6.80 6.44
C THR A 48 8.41 -6.70 5.63
N MET A 49 8.54 -6.56 4.32
CA MET A 49 7.43 -6.53 3.38
C MET A 49 7.62 -7.58 2.30
N PHE A 50 6.51 -8.15 1.83
CA PHE A 50 6.52 -9.14 0.76
C PHE A 50 5.15 -9.23 0.11
N PHE A 51 5.14 -9.67 -1.14
CA PHE A 51 3.92 -10.17 -1.79
C PHE A 51 3.73 -11.65 -1.47
N TYR A 52 2.47 -12.06 -1.34
CA TYR A 52 2.08 -13.44 -1.12
C TYR A 52 0.95 -13.83 -2.07
N ASP A 53 1.14 -14.94 -2.79
CA ASP A 53 0.09 -15.61 -3.57
C ASP A 53 -0.48 -16.77 -2.73
N PRO A 54 -1.73 -16.66 -2.25
CA PRO A 54 -2.34 -17.70 -1.45
C PRO A 54 -2.63 -19.00 -2.21
N PHE A 55 -2.71 -18.97 -3.54
CA PHE A 55 -3.08 -20.14 -4.35
C PHE A 55 -1.85 -20.97 -4.70
N ASN A 56 -0.76 -20.31 -5.07
CA ASN A 56 0.50 -20.98 -5.41
C ASN A 56 1.45 -21.08 -4.20
N ASN A 57 1.11 -20.47 -3.07
CA ASN A 57 1.96 -20.36 -1.88
C ASN A 57 3.33 -19.74 -2.22
N GLU A 58 3.34 -18.75 -3.12
CA GLU A 58 4.52 -18.04 -3.57
C GLU A 58 4.72 -16.75 -2.79
N THR A 59 5.98 -16.38 -2.56
CA THR A 59 6.35 -15.15 -1.86
C THR A 59 7.39 -14.38 -2.65
N ILE A 60 7.21 -13.07 -2.79
CA ILE A 60 8.19 -12.16 -3.37
C ILE A 60 8.60 -11.14 -2.30
N HIS A 61 9.84 -11.22 -1.85
CA HIS A 61 10.37 -10.31 -0.83
C HIS A 61 10.65 -8.92 -1.40
N LEU A 62 10.41 -7.90 -0.59
CA LEU A 62 10.61 -6.50 -0.93
C LEU A 62 11.68 -5.86 -0.03
N PRO A 63 12.40 -4.84 -0.53
CA PRO A 63 13.19 -3.96 0.31
C PRO A 63 12.36 -3.40 1.47
N LYS A 64 12.98 -3.29 2.64
CA LYS A 64 12.36 -2.63 3.79
C LYS A 64 12.09 -1.16 3.46
N ALA A 65 10.94 -0.66 3.89
CA ALA A 65 10.67 0.76 3.83
C ALA A 65 11.31 1.44 5.04
N ASP A 66 12.01 2.54 4.80
CA ASP A 66 12.59 3.37 5.86
C ASP A 66 11.53 4.17 6.64
N SER A 67 10.34 4.30 6.06
CA SER A 67 9.23 5.08 6.62
C SER A 67 8.03 4.20 6.99
N LYS A 68 7.36 4.55 8.08
CA LYS A 68 6.11 3.90 8.51
C LYS A 68 4.93 4.52 7.77
N TYR A 69 4.67 4.01 6.57
CA TYR A 69 3.52 4.45 5.77
C TYR A 69 2.20 4.03 6.41
N THR A 70 1.22 4.94 6.47
CA THR A 70 -0.14 4.63 6.94
C THR A 70 -0.81 3.68 5.96
N ILE A 71 -0.76 4.03 4.67
CA ILE A 71 -1.35 3.26 3.57
C ILE A 71 -0.22 2.79 2.67
N ILE A 72 -0.24 1.51 2.30
CA ILE A 72 0.67 0.95 1.32
C ILE A 72 -0.15 0.11 0.36
N CYS A 73 -0.06 0.40 -0.94
CA CYS A 73 -0.67 -0.45 -1.94
C CYS A 73 0.19 -0.53 -3.20
N PHE A 74 -0.08 -1.53 -4.03
CA PHE A 74 0.61 -1.79 -5.27
C PHE A 74 -0.35 -1.68 -6.45
N PHE A 75 0.25 -1.55 -7.63
CA PHE A 75 -0.44 -1.37 -8.89
C PHE A 75 0.18 -2.30 -9.93
N HIS A 76 -0.66 -3.03 -10.66
CA HIS A 76 -0.30 -4.16 -11.53
C HIS A 76 0.13 -5.41 -10.74
N PRO A 77 0.08 -6.61 -11.36
CA PRO A 77 0.55 -7.83 -10.70
C PRO A 77 2.03 -7.73 -10.30
N PRO A 78 2.45 -8.26 -9.13
CA PRO A 78 3.85 -8.24 -8.66
C PRO A 78 4.88 -8.81 -9.64
N THR A 79 4.45 -9.73 -10.51
CA THR A 79 5.25 -10.36 -11.55
C THR A 79 5.43 -9.49 -12.80
N SER A 80 4.64 -8.42 -12.95
CA SER A 80 4.76 -7.47 -14.05
C SER A 80 5.92 -6.49 -13.83
N ARG A 81 6.64 -6.16 -14.91
CA ARG A 81 7.67 -5.09 -14.90
C ARG A 81 7.07 -3.70 -14.66
N ASP A 82 5.78 -3.53 -14.93
CA ASP A 82 5.06 -2.29 -14.65
C ASP A 82 4.57 -2.19 -13.20
N CYS A 83 4.81 -3.21 -12.38
CA CYS A 83 4.44 -3.17 -10.98
C CYS A 83 5.20 -2.08 -10.24
N PHE A 84 4.47 -1.36 -9.40
CA PHE A 84 5.06 -0.45 -8.43
C PHE A 84 4.20 -0.40 -7.18
N ILE A 85 4.85 -0.06 -6.07
CA ILE A 85 4.26 0.08 -4.75
C ILE A 85 4.32 1.55 -4.37
N VAL A 86 3.23 2.06 -3.80
CA VAL A 86 3.18 3.39 -3.22
C VAL A 86 2.80 3.28 -1.75
N GLY A 87 3.65 3.85 -0.91
CA GLY A 87 3.39 4.09 0.49
C GLY A 87 3.11 5.58 0.70
N ILE A 88 2.13 5.91 1.53
CA ILE A 88 1.84 7.29 1.92
C ILE A 88 1.62 7.40 3.43
N SER A 89 2.16 8.46 4.01
CA SER A 89 1.98 8.84 5.41
C SER A 89 1.73 10.34 5.50
N THR A 90 0.77 10.74 6.31
CA THR A 90 0.56 12.15 6.67
C THR A 90 0.97 12.36 8.11
N MET A 91 1.83 13.33 8.34
CA MET A 91 2.14 13.76 9.69
C MET A 91 1.04 14.72 10.16
N ILE A 92 0.48 14.48 11.35
CA ILE A 92 -0.69 15.25 11.83
C ILE A 92 -0.28 16.70 12.22
N CYS A 93 0.97 16.91 12.61
CA CYS A 93 1.45 18.16 13.21
C CYS A 93 2.05 19.17 12.22
N ASN A 94 2.50 18.73 11.06
CA ASN A 94 2.98 19.56 9.96
C ASN A 94 2.23 19.13 8.70
N LYS A 95 1.89 20.06 7.80
CA LYS A 95 1.17 19.77 6.54
C LYS A 95 1.99 18.93 5.55
N ASP A 96 2.96 18.20 6.04
CA ASP A 96 3.91 17.42 5.28
C ASP A 96 3.35 16.03 5.05
N VAL A 97 3.44 15.60 3.79
CA VAL A 97 3.00 14.31 3.30
C VAL A 97 4.22 13.58 2.79
N GLU A 98 4.47 12.39 3.34
CA GLU A 98 5.56 11.54 2.90
C GLU A 98 5.02 10.47 1.97
N ILE A 99 5.64 10.35 0.79
CA ILE A 99 5.30 9.35 -0.22
C ILE A 99 6.55 8.56 -0.58
N GLY A 100 6.43 7.24 -0.52
CA GLY A 100 7.43 6.30 -1.02
C GLY A 100 6.94 5.62 -2.28
N VAL A 101 7.82 5.47 -3.27
CA VAL A 101 7.57 4.67 -4.46
C VAL A 101 8.67 3.60 -4.57
N LEU A 102 8.26 2.36 -4.80
CA LEU A 102 9.16 1.25 -5.12
C LEU A 102 8.70 0.60 -6.42
N ARG A 103 9.53 0.64 -7.46
CA ARG A 103 9.24 -0.05 -8.73
C ARG A 103 9.75 -1.49 -8.69
N GLN A 104 9.16 -2.33 -9.51
CA GLN A 104 9.62 -3.71 -9.65
C GLN A 104 11.10 -3.74 -10.02
N GLY A 105 11.88 -4.55 -9.28
CA GLY A 105 13.32 -4.71 -9.47
C GLY A 105 14.20 -3.65 -8.78
N GLU A 106 13.63 -2.57 -8.23
CA GLU A 106 14.40 -1.62 -7.43
C GLU A 106 14.77 -2.20 -6.06
N SER A 107 15.95 -1.87 -5.57
CA SER A 107 16.46 -2.32 -4.27
C SER A 107 16.14 -1.36 -3.12
N GLU A 108 15.61 -0.17 -3.43
CA GLU A 108 15.36 0.88 -2.44
C GLU A 108 14.11 1.69 -2.78
N TRP A 109 13.50 2.26 -1.74
CA TRP A 109 12.31 3.10 -1.88
C TRP A 109 12.71 4.53 -2.27
N ARG A 110 12.14 5.06 -3.34
CA ARG A 110 12.22 6.48 -3.63
C ARG A 110 11.28 7.24 -2.70
N ARG A 111 11.86 7.93 -1.72
CA ARG A 111 11.14 8.67 -0.69
C ARG A 111 11.10 10.16 -1.01
N CYS A 112 9.92 10.77 -0.91
CA CYS A 112 9.72 12.20 -1.13
C CYS A 112 8.80 12.79 -0.06
N VAL A 113 9.06 14.03 0.35
CA VAL A 113 8.23 14.77 1.30
C VAL A 113 7.67 16.00 0.61
N TYR A 114 6.34 16.15 0.65
CA TYR A 114 5.62 17.25 0.03
C TYR A 114 4.92 18.08 1.09
N ARG A 115 5.04 19.41 0.99
CA ARG A 115 4.33 20.32 1.87
C ARG A 115 3.00 20.70 1.24
N SER A 116 1.91 20.23 1.82
CA SER A 116 0.56 20.58 1.40
C SER A 116 0.19 22.00 1.82
N LYS A 117 -0.61 22.69 0.99
CA LYS A 117 -1.15 24.03 1.31
C LYS A 117 -2.15 23.98 2.47
N SER A 118 -2.96 22.93 2.52
CA SER A 118 -3.93 22.62 3.58
C SER A 118 -3.48 21.41 4.40
N HIS A 119 -4.06 21.23 5.59
CA HIS A 119 -3.94 19.96 6.29
C HIS A 119 -4.66 18.90 5.46
N PHE A 120 -3.96 17.80 5.15
CA PHE A 120 -4.52 16.67 4.44
C PHE A 120 -4.47 15.47 5.38
N ARG A 121 -5.63 14.98 5.80
CA ARG A 121 -5.73 13.86 6.74
C ARG A 121 -6.17 12.63 5.99
N LEU A 122 -5.23 11.73 5.69
CA LEU A 122 -5.52 10.51 4.94
C LEU A 122 -6.71 9.74 5.54
N SER A 123 -7.70 9.49 4.69
CA SER A 123 -8.65 8.41 4.94
C SER A 123 -7.92 7.07 4.73
N VAL A 124 -8.26 6.04 5.52
CA VAL A 124 -7.67 4.70 5.40
C VAL A 124 -8.30 3.94 4.23
N CYS A 125 -8.33 4.58 3.06
CA CYS A 125 -8.86 4.03 1.82
C CYS A 125 -7.71 3.63 0.89
N THR A 126 -7.91 2.59 0.09
CA THR A 126 -6.94 2.22 -0.94
C THR A 126 -6.88 3.32 -2.01
N PRO A 127 -5.68 3.78 -2.41
CA PRO A 127 -5.57 4.74 -3.50
C PRO A 127 -6.10 4.16 -4.81
N VAL A 128 -6.73 5.03 -5.59
CA VAL A 128 -7.22 4.71 -6.93
C VAL A 128 -6.20 5.18 -7.96
N LEU A 129 -5.83 4.29 -8.88
CA LEU A 129 -4.98 4.62 -10.02
C LEU A 129 -5.86 4.99 -11.21
N LEU A 130 -5.60 6.16 -11.78
CA LEU A 130 -6.17 6.60 -13.05
C LEU A 130 -5.17 6.42 -14.20
N HIS A 131 -5.63 6.71 -15.42
CA HIS A 131 -4.79 6.74 -16.62
C HIS A 131 -3.54 7.61 -16.39
N GLN A 132 -2.38 7.21 -16.93
CA GLN A 132 -1.07 7.89 -16.81
C GLN A 132 -0.37 7.88 -15.44
N ARG A 133 -0.60 6.88 -14.57
CA ARG A 133 0.10 6.78 -13.25
C ARG A 133 -0.21 7.93 -12.29
N LEU A 134 -1.40 8.52 -12.42
CA LEU A 134 -1.95 9.49 -11.49
C LEU A 134 -2.74 8.76 -10.40
N LEU A 135 -2.35 8.96 -9.14
CA LEU A 135 -3.00 8.36 -7.98
C LEU A 135 -3.89 9.38 -7.27
N HIS A 136 -5.06 8.95 -6.83
CA HIS A 136 -5.97 9.73 -6.01
C HIS A 136 -6.05 9.19 -4.59
N PHE A 137 -5.91 10.09 -3.62
CA PHE A 137 -6.07 9.82 -2.19
C PHE A 137 -7.22 10.66 -1.66
N LEU A 138 -8.05 10.04 -0.83
CA LEU A 138 -9.13 10.72 -0.13
C LEU A 138 -8.68 11.09 1.27
N ASP A 139 -9.05 12.30 1.67
CA ASP A 139 -8.92 12.77 3.03
C ASP A 139 -10.23 12.56 3.81
N VAL A 140 -10.16 12.59 5.15
CA VAL A 140 -11.34 12.35 6.01
C VAL A 140 -12.39 13.47 5.97
N GLY A 141 -12.02 14.66 5.50
CA GLY A 141 -12.89 15.82 5.29
C GLY A 141 -13.49 15.89 3.88
N GLY A 142 -13.16 14.96 2.99
CA GLY A 142 -13.64 14.92 1.61
C GLY A 142 -12.75 15.63 0.59
N ASP A 143 -11.55 16.08 0.99
CA ASP A 143 -10.56 16.61 0.06
C ASP A 143 -9.90 15.48 -0.75
N ILE A 144 -9.50 15.78 -1.99
CA ILE A 144 -8.86 14.83 -2.88
C ILE A 144 -7.43 15.28 -3.14
N ALA A 145 -6.46 14.43 -2.82
CA ALA A 145 -5.08 14.63 -3.26
C ALA A 145 -4.76 13.82 -4.50
N THR A 146 -3.94 14.39 -5.37
CA THR A 146 -3.41 13.71 -6.54
C THR A 146 -1.90 13.61 -6.47
N PHE A 147 -1.38 12.44 -6.86
CA PHE A 147 0.04 12.17 -6.96
C PHE A 147 0.42 11.62 -8.33
N ASP A 148 1.29 12.33 -9.05
CA ASP A 148 1.86 11.88 -10.31
C ASP A 148 3.16 11.10 -10.06
N VAL A 149 3.07 9.77 -10.18
CA VAL A 149 4.20 8.85 -9.93
C VAL A 149 5.34 9.09 -10.93
N SER A 150 5.04 9.58 -12.14
CA SER A 150 6.06 9.86 -13.16
C SER A 150 6.95 11.06 -12.80
N LYS A 151 6.42 11.99 -11.99
CA LYS A 151 7.09 13.22 -11.54
C LYS A 151 7.58 13.14 -10.09
N SER A 152 7.60 11.94 -9.50
CA SER A 152 8.06 11.72 -8.12
C SER A 152 9.39 12.42 -7.85
N GLY A 153 9.40 13.29 -6.83
CA GLY A 153 10.52 14.15 -6.45
C GLY A 153 10.36 15.61 -6.89
N SER A 154 9.48 15.90 -7.85
CA SER A 154 9.12 17.28 -8.22
C SER A 154 8.04 17.84 -7.28
N PRO A 155 8.12 19.13 -6.87
CA PRO A 155 7.06 19.79 -6.11
C PRO A 155 5.68 19.71 -6.77
N ASP A 156 5.63 19.65 -8.10
CA ASP A 156 4.39 19.61 -8.89
C ASP A 156 3.75 18.22 -8.95
N SER A 157 4.41 17.20 -8.40
CA SER A 157 3.89 15.82 -8.39
C SER A 157 2.79 15.60 -7.36
N TRP A 158 2.61 16.50 -6.39
CA TRP A 158 1.59 16.40 -5.35
C TRP A 158 0.70 17.65 -5.34
N THR A 159 -0.62 17.45 -5.45
CA THR A 159 -1.58 18.54 -5.31
C THR A 159 -2.79 18.10 -4.49
N VAL A 160 -3.41 19.04 -3.76
CA VAL A 160 -4.62 18.81 -2.97
C VAL A 160 -5.72 19.73 -3.48
N GLN A 161 -6.85 19.16 -3.86
CA GLN A 161 -8.08 19.85 -4.20
C GLN A 161 -8.99 19.83 -2.99
N THR A 162 -9.34 21.02 -2.49
CA THR A 162 -10.18 21.15 -1.29
C THR A 162 -11.65 21.34 -1.65
N LYS A 163 -12.56 20.96 -0.76
CA LYS A 163 -14.03 21.12 -0.92
C LYS A 163 -14.59 20.35 -2.13
N CYS A 164 -14.10 19.12 -2.33
CA CYS A 164 -14.57 18.27 -3.43
C CYS A 164 -15.89 17.55 -3.11
N LEU A 165 -16.26 17.47 -1.83
CA LEU A 165 -17.50 16.89 -1.31
C LEU A 165 -18.20 17.87 -0.36
#